data_AF-A0A8H3JA95-F1
#
_entry.id   AF-A0A8H3JA95-F1
#
_cell.length_a   1.000
_cell.length_b   1.000
_cell.length_c   1.000
_cell.angle_alpha   90.00
_cell.angle_beta   90.00
_cell.angle_gamma   90.00
#
_symmetry.space_group_name_H-M   'P 1'
#
loop_
_entity.id
_entity.type
_entity.pdbx_description
1 polymer ?
#
loop_
_entity_poly.entity_id
_entity_poly.type
_entity_poly.pdbx_seq_one_letter_code
_entity_poly.pdbx_strand_id
1 'polypeptide(L)'
;MHHGHNFVDRLPPELAENVCSYLPHNLDIANIRLVSRFWNNAATPRLLPTVHLIFHPDSFKRLTAISRHPVISQHVTHLFYEPEAQAVYESHREWDADFSPCDLPIKAPAVPAYGASEREHRAYQRARVKYAQDPCHQLRRDERDQGYIKYQSLFSAQEQLRKQDFGAPVILDAFSRLPKLVSISTSLGRNPMPGSPYLHGRFQPGLLHQYGDLVQCHPAGVPQLRSLLLGSHHAGRQLTKLIIGNVNWQFLRDEAGNIDRMKQSLRHLRVLDLMISTDYYINADVVRFQISEGREYPGDNALCDFIKAAPELESLSIAFDYYTTGYATRLKQIVCDHHWPNLMRVEFDKIDATQTDFADFFTRHASTLRHLGLRDIRLVEQCQWVPTLEMVQETLSLDTATLGHGIHCEDPPQYWTLEANDFEDDDEEDAQGNITSKALSNYLVHGGSCPLLDEGKHPNQCLGLFR
;
A
#
# COMPACT_ATOMS: atom_id res chain seq x y z
N MET A 1 -31.22 -50.66 17.08
CA MET A 1 -30.17 -49.64 16.89
C MET A 1 -30.74 -48.51 16.04
N HIS A 2 -31.30 -47.48 16.67
CA HIS A 2 -31.76 -46.29 15.95
C HIS A 2 -30.54 -45.51 15.47
N HIS A 3 -30.38 -45.37 14.15
CA HIS A 3 -29.49 -44.38 13.57
C HIS A 3 -30.02 -43.00 13.97
N GLY A 4 -29.37 -42.37 14.95
CA GLY A 4 -29.60 -40.97 15.28
C GLY A 4 -29.22 -40.11 14.09
N HIS A 5 -30.19 -39.82 13.22
CA HIS A 5 -30.02 -38.83 12.18
C HIS A 5 -29.97 -37.45 12.84
N ASN A 6 -28.78 -36.85 12.88
CA ASN A 6 -28.58 -35.51 13.41
C ASN A 6 -29.49 -34.53 12.66
N PHE A 7 -30.35 -33.83 13.40
CA PHE A 7 -31.25 -32.78 12.89
C PHE A 7 -30.50 -31.73 12.05
N VAL A 8 -29.23 -31.49 12.42
CA VAL A 8 -28.34 -30.52 11.80
C VAL A 8 -28.02 -30.84 10.33
N ASP A 9 -28.01 -32.12 9.92
CA ASP A 9 -27.77 -32.53 8.53
C ASP A 9 -29.04 -32.47 7.64
N ARG A 10 -30.16 -31.97 8.18
CA ARG A 10 -31.43 -31.78 7.44
C ARG A 10 -31.78 -30.31 7.17
N LEU A 11 -30.88 -29.39 7.53
CA LEU A 11 -31.07 -27.99 7.17
C LEU A 11 -31.08 -27.85 5.64
N PRO A 12 -31.91 -26.96 5.07
CA PRO A 12 -31.74 -26.51 3.70
C PRO A 12 -30.30 -26.01 3.48
N PRO A 13 -29.66 -26.32 2.33
CA PRO A 13 -28.28 -25.89 2.04
C PRO A 13 -28.06 -24.39 2.25
N GLU A 14 -29.06 -23.57 1.92
CA GLU A 14 -29.03 -22.11 2.06
C GLU A 14 -28.88 -21.68 3.53
N LEU A 15 -29.51 -22.41 4.46
CA LEU A 15 -29.37 -22.12 5.89
C LEU A 15 -27.98 -22.52 6.42
N ALA A 16 -27.40 -23.61 5.91
CA ALA A 16 -26.05 -24.01 6.29
C ALA A 16 -25.00 -23.03 5.73
N GLU A 17 -25.17 -22.57 4.49
CA GLU A 17 -24.32 -21.51 3.92
C GLU A 17 -24.44 -20.19 4.68
N ASN A 18 -25.65 -19.84 5.14
CA ASN A 18 -25.89 -18.68 5.97
C ASN A 18 -25.25 -18.82 7.36
N VAL A 19 -25.33 -19.98 8.01
CA VAL A 19 -24.61 -20.26 9.27
C VAL A 19 -23.10 -20.11 9.07
N CYS A 20 -22.54 -20.69 8.01
CA CYS A 20 -21.13 -20.52 7.66
C CYS A 20 -20.79 -19.05 7.38
N SER A 21 -21.76 -18.20 7.04
CA SER A 21 -21.53 -16.77 6.82
C SER A 21 -21.23 -15.96 8.08
N TYR A 22 -21.71 -16.43 9.22
CA TYR A 22 -21.50 -15.80 10.51
C TYR A 22 -20.24 -16.30 11.23
N LEU A 23 -19.50 -17.26 10.63
CA LEU A 23 -18.24 -17.75 11.19
C LEU A 23 -17.11 -16.78 10.81
N PRO A 24 -16.49 -16.10 11.79
CA PRO A 24 -15.54 -15.01 11.52
C PRO A 24 -14.14 -15.51 11.14
N HIS A 25 -13.80 -16.77 11.44
CA HIS A 25 -12.46 -17.30 11.26
C HIS A 25 -12.40 -18.51 10.33
N ASN A 26 -11.36 -18.54 9.48
CA ASN A 26 -11.05 -19.68 8.61
C ASN A 26 -10.88 -20.99 9.39
N LEU A 27 -10.47 -20.92 10.66
CA LEU A 27 -10.34 -22.09 11.53
C LEU A 27 -11.71 -22.71 11.87
N ASP A 28 -12.72 -21.90 12.13
CA ASP A 28 -14.08 -22.37 12.41
C ASP A 28 -14.71 -22.99 11.16
N ILE A 29 -14.47 -22.36 10.00
CA ILE A 29 -14.86 -22.89 8.68
C ILE A 29 -14.15 -24.21 8.38
N ALA A 30 -12.86 -24.33 8.71
CA ALA A 30 -12.10 -25.56 8.53
C ALA A 30 -12.62 -26.68 9.45
N ASN A 31 -12.98 -26.35 10.69
CA ASN A 31 -13.51 -27.30 11.67
C ASN A 31 -14.92 -27.77 11.31
N ILE A 32 -15.83 -26.84 10.96
CA ILE A 32 -17.22 -27.20 10.64
C ILE A 32 -17.31 -28.10 9.41
N ARG A 33 -16.41 -27.90 8.44
CA ARG A 33 -16.27 -28.79 7.28
C ARG A 33 -16.02 -30.25 7.66
N LEU A 34 -15.32 -30.51 8.77
CA LEU A 34 -14.97 -31.87 9.20
C LEU A 34 -16.14 -32.58 9.89
N VAL A 35 -17.23 -31.87 10.21
CA VAL A 35 -18.39 -32.43 10.92
C VAL A 35 -19.18 -33.41 10.05
N SER A 36 -19.49 -33.04 8.79
CA SER A 36 -20.21 -33.90 7.85
C SER A 36 -20.00 -33.49 6.39
N ARG A 37 -20.38 -34.34 5.43
CA ARG A 37 -20.34 -33.98 3.99
C ARG A 37 -21.23 -32.78 3.65
N PHE A 38 -22.33 -32.62 4.38
CA PHE A 38 -23.26 -31.50 4.21
C PHE A 38 -22.57 -30.17 4.57
N TRP A 39 -21.97 -30.11 5.77
CA TRP A 39 -21.19 -28.94 6.20
C TRP A 39 -19.94 -28.72 5.36
N ASN A 40 -19.32 -29.78 4.86
CA ASN A 40 -18.20 -29.64 3.92
C ASN A 40 -18.60 -28.87 2.66
N ASN A 41 -19.74 -29.22 2.05
CA ASN A 41 -20.21 -28.53 0.85
C ASN A 41 -20.59 -27.07 1.14
N ALA A 42 -21.24 -26.79 2.28
CA ALA A 42 -21.63 -25.44 2.66
C ALA A 42 -20.44 -24.54 3.07
N ALA A 43 -19.42 -25.11 3.71
CA ALA A 43 -18.27 -24.38 4.24
C ALA A 43 -17.13 -24.19 3.24
N THR A 44 -16.95 -25.13 2.30
CA THR A 44 -15.85 -25.09 1.32
C THR A 44 -15.78 -23.79 0.51
N PRO A 45 -16.90 -23.20 0.04
CA PRO A 45 -16.90 -21.90 -0.64
C PRO A 45 -16.27 -20.76 0.16
N ARG A 46 -16.26 -20.87 1.49
CA ARG A 46 -15.78 -19.83 2.42
C ARG A 46 -14.40 -20.12 3.00
N LEU A 47 -13.84 -21.30 2.73
CA LEU A 47 -12.57 -21.72 3.32
C LEU A 47 -11.39 -20.84 2.88
N LEU A 48 -11.36 -20.47 1.59
CA LEU A 48 -10.19 -19.81 1.01
C LEU A 48 -10.57 -18.82 -0.11
N PRO A 49 -11.39 -17.79 0.17
CA PRO A 49 -11.66 -16.74 -0.81
C PRO A 49 -10.40 -15.91 -1.13
N THR A 50 -9.47 -15.83 -0.16
CA THR A 50 -8.19 -15.16 -0.29
C THR A 50 -7.06 -16.18 -0.32
N VAL A 51 -6.25 -16.15 -1.38
CA VAL A 51 -4.99 -16.89 -1.45
C VAL A 51 -3.85 -15.95 -1.12
N HIS A 52 -3.05 -16.35 -0.14
CA HIS A 52 -1.82 -15.65 0.20
C HIS A 52 -0.63 -16.28 -0.53
N LEU A 53 0.05 -15.47 -1.34
CA LEU A 53 1.29 -15.82 -2.03
C LEU A 53 2.43 -15.02 -1.41
N ILE A 54 3.56 -15.67 -1.16
CA ILE A 54 4.81 -15.05 -0.71
C ILE A 54 5.85 -15.41 -1.75
N PHE A 55 6.83 -14.55 -1.99
CA PHE A 55 7.95 -14.82 -2.87
C PHE A 55 8.87 -15.92 -2.29
N HIS A 56 8.39 -17.17 -2.34
CA HIS A 56 9.06 -18.37 -1.84
C HIS A 56 8.54 -19.62 -2.57
N PRO A 57 9.40 -20.59 -2.94
CA PRO A 57 9.00 -21.76 -3.73
C PRO A 57 7.79 -22.53 -3.18
N ASP A 58 7.74 -22.76 -1.86
CA ASP A 58 6.60 -23.45 -1.23
C ASP A 58 5.26 -22.74 -1.43
N SER A 59 5.26 -21.40 -1.43
CA SER A 59 4.04 -20.62 -1.62
C SER A 59 3.54 -20.75 -3.06
N PHE A 60 4.44 -20.80 -4.05
CA PHE A 60 4.09 -21.10 -5.44
C PHE A 60 3.59 -22.55 -5.63
N LYS A 61 4.20 -23.52 -4.96
CA LYS A 61 3.69 -24.91 -4.93
C LYS A 61 2.29 -24.98 -4.34
N ARG A 62 2.04 -24.23 -3.25
CA ARG A 62 0.71 -24.13 -2.61
C ARG A 62 -0.30 -23.47 -3.53
N LEU A 63 0.06 -22.37 -4.21
CA LEU A 63 -0.80 -21.72 -5.21
C LEU A 63 -1.18 -22.72 -6.32
N THR A 64 -0.22 -23.50 -6.81
CA THR A 64 -0.46 -24.53 -7.83
C THR A 64 -1.42 -25.62 -7.32
N ALA A 65 -1.25 -26.06 -6.07
CA ALA A 65 -2.14 -27.05 -5.47
C ALA A 65 -3.57 -26.50 -5.29
N ILE A 66 -3.71 -25.24 -4.87
CA ILE A 66 -5.00 -24.56 -4.73
C ILE A 66 -5.68 -24.39 -6.08
N SER A 67 -4.96 -23.88 -7.09
CA SER A 67 -5.52 -23.60 -8.41
C SER A 67 -5.96 -24.88 -9.13
N ARG A 68 -5.32 -26.02 -8.86
CA ARG A 68 -5.70 -27.33 -9.41
C ARG A 68 -6.74 -28.08 -8.60
N HIS A 69 -7.08 -27.59 -7.40
CA HIS A 69 -8.08 -28.24 -6.58
C HIS A 69 -9.47 -28.09 -7.22
N PRO A 70 -10.26 -29.16 -7.39
CA PRO A 70 -11.51 -29.13 -8.16
C PRO A 70 -12.59 -28.22 -7.58
N VAL A 71 -12.62 -28.08 -6.24
CA VAL A 71 -13.62 -27.23 -5.56
C VAL A 71 -13.05 -25.87 -5.15
N ILE A 72 -11.99 -25.83 -4.32
CA ILE A 72 -11.40 -24.57 -3.79
C ILE A 72 -11.10 -23.54 -4.88
N SER A 73 -10.56 -23.96 -6.04
CA SER A 73 -10.23 -23.05 -7.15
C SER A 73 -11.43 -22.23 -7.64
N GLN A 74 -12.65 -22.77 -7.53
CA GLN A 74 -13.91 -22.14 -7.94
C GLN A 74 -14.38 -21.03 -7.00
N HIS A 75 -13.68 -20.81 -5.88
CA HIS A 75 -14.08 -19.89 -4.82
C HIS A 75 -13.01 -18.85 -4.47
N VAL A 76 -11.81 -18.95 -5.04
CA VAL A 76 -10.78 -17.92 -4.87
C VAL A 76 -11.21 -16.66 -5.61
N THR A 77 -11.36 -15.56 -4.87
CA THR A 77 -11.75 -14.25 -5.40
C THR A 77 -10.64 -13.22 -5.29
N HIS A 78 -9.71 -13.42 -4.35
CA HIS A 78 -8.65 -12.48 -4.03
C HIS A 78 -7.28 -13.16 -3.95
N LEU A 79 -6.27 -12.53 -4.55
CA LEU A 79 -4.86 -12.89 -4.36
C LEU A 79 -4.17 -11.75 -3.60
N PHE A 80 -3.61 -12.07 -2.45
CA PHE A 80 -2.66 -11.19 -1.76
C PHE A 80 -1.25 -11.72 -2.01
N TYR A 81 -0.39 -10.94 -2.67
CA TYR A 81 0.97 -11.34 -3.01
C TYR A 81 2.00 -10.46 -2.32
N GLU A 82 2.83 -11.07 -1.48
CA GLU A 82 4.01 -10.47 -0.84
C GLU A 82 5.24 -10.76 -1.71
N PRO A 83 5.64 -9.83 -2.60
CA PRO A 83 6.67 -10.10 -3.59
C PRO A 83 8.07 -9.75 -3.09
N GLU A 84 8.21 -9.33 -1.83
CA GLU A 84 9.41 -8.74 -1.25
C GLU A 84 10.61 -9.69 -1.34
N ALA A 85 11.64 -9.19 -1.99
CA ALA A 85 12.96 -9.74 -2.06
C ALA A 85 13.80 -9.26 -0.88
N GLN A 86 14.47 -10.20 -0.21
CA GLN A 86 15.42 -9.85 0.84
C GLN A 86 16.68 -9.19 0.27
N ALA A 87 17.23 -8.22 1.01
CA ALA A 87 18.52 -7.62 0.70
C ALA A 87 19.63 -8.67 0.61
N VAL A 88 20.62 -8.36 -0.23
CA VAL A 88 21.87 -9.09 -0.30
C VAL A 88 22.78 -8.58 0.79
N TYR A 89 23.20 -9.48 1.67
CA TYR A 89 24.27 -9.23 2.63
C TYR A 89 25.47 -10.10 2.24
N GLU A 90 26.62 -9.47 2.04
CA GLU A 90 27.87 -10.14 1.70
C GLU A 90 28.42 -10.93 2.89
N SER A 91 28.04 -10.57 4.11
CA SER A 91 28.52 -11.22 5.32
C SER A 91 27.52 -11.23 6.46
N HIS A 92 27.73 -12.13 7.42
CA HIS A 92 26.98 -12.13 8.68
C HIS A 92 27.10 -10.79 9.40
N ARG A 93 28.29 -10.18 9.38
CA ARG A 93 28.53 -8.87 10.02
C ARG A 93 27.69 -7.76 9.40
N GLU A 94 27.53 -7.77 8.09
CA GLU A 94 26.72 -6.77 7.38
C GLU A 94 25.24 -6.96 7.71
N TRP A 95 24.72 -8.19 7.61
CA TRP A 95 23.37 -8.53 8.06
C TRP A 95 23.13 -8.16 9.53
N ASP A 96 24.11 -8.39 10.39
CA ASP A 96 24.05 -8.12 11.84
C ASP A 96 24.13 -6.61 12.16
N ALA A 97 24.73 -5.82 11.27
CA ALA A 97 24.81 -4.35 11.37
C ALA A 97 23.53 -3.68 10.86
N ASP A 98 22.97 -4.22 9.77
CA ASP A 98 21.67 -3.81 9.22
C ASP A 98 20.49 -4.33 10.05
N PHE A 99 20.71 -5.36 10.88
CA PHE A 99 19.86 -5.66 12.02
C PHE A 99 19.94 -4.48 13.00
N SER A 100 19.24 -3.40 12.67
CA SER A 100 19.13 -2.22 13.49
C SER A 100 17.99 -2.42 14.48
N PRO A 101 18.26 -2.30 15.80
CA PRO A 101 17.20 -2.27 16.78
C PRO A 101 16.29 -1.04 16.65
N CYS A 102 16.65 -0.08 15.78
CA CYS A 102 15.93 1.15 15.53
C CYS A 102 14.65 0.97 14.68
N ASP A 103 14.48 -0.18 14.03
CA ASP A 103 13.29 -0.50 13.22
C ASP A 103 12.32 -1.45 13.94
N LEU A 104 12.64 -1.77 15.20
CA LEU A 104 11.74 -2.46 16.11
C LEU A 104 10.64 -1.50 16.58
N PRO A 105 9.46 -2.01 16.97
CA PRO A 105 8.37 -1.18 17.46
C PRO A 105 8.73 -0.31 18.68
N ILE A 106 9.90 -0.55 19.31
CA ILE A 106 10.41 0.21 20.45
C ILE A 106 11.86 0.60 20.16
N LYS A 107 12.06 1.85 19.73
CA LYS A 107 13.38 2.47 19.54
C LYS A 107 14.09 2.70 20.88
N ALA A 108 15.42 2.81 20.82
CA ALA A 108 16.21 3.22 21.98
C ALA A 108 15.75 4.63 22.40
N PRO A 109 15.37 4.84 23.67
CA PRO A 109 14.84 6.13 24.08
C PRO A 109 15.94 7.20 24.08
N ALA A 110 15.65 8.36 23.49
CA ALA A 110 16.55 9.50 23.52
C ALA A 110 16.69 10.04 24.95
N VAL A 111 17.91 10.41 25.34
CA VAL A 111 18.16 10.98 26.67
C VAL A 111 17.56 12.39 26.72
N PRO A 112 16.74 12.73 27.73
CA PRO A 112 16.13 14.06 27.84
C PRO A 112 17.18 15.18 27.84
N ALA A 113 16.87 16.30 27.18
CA ALA A 113 17.73 17.47 27.14
C ALA A 113 17.91 18.13 28.52
N TYR A 114 18.95 18.94 28.66
CA TYR A 114 19.17 19.71 29.88
C TYR A 114 18.03 20.72 30.10
N GLY A 115 17.31 20.58 31.21
CA GLY A 115 16.13 21.40 31.53
C GLY A 115 14.78 20.78 31.16
N ALA A 116 14.77 19.53 30.64
CA ALA A 116 13.53 18.81 30.34
C ALA A 116 12.61 18.68 31.57
N SER A 117 11.31 18.71 31.32
CA SER A 117 10.28 18.60 32.34
C SER A 117 10.30 17.25 33.06
N GLU A 118 9.67 17.18 34.23
CA GLU A 118 9.43 15.90 34.91
C GLU A 118 8.63 14.90 34.06
N ARG A 119 7.75 15.39 33.17
CA ARG A 119 6.94 14.53 32.31
C ARG A 119 7.81 13.82 31.29
N GLU A 120 8.71 14.54 30.63
CA GLU A 120 9.68 13.98 29.68
C GLU A 120 10.61 12.96 30.36
N HIS A 121 11.11 13.27 31.56
CA HIS A 121 11.90 12.32 32.34
C HIS A 121 11.13 11.03 32.65
N ARG A 122 9.84 11.12 33.01
CA ARG A 122 8.99 9.94 33.22
C ARG A 122 8.73 9.16 31.93
N ALA A 123 8.52 9.86 30.80
CA ALA A 123 8.34 9.23 29.49
C ALA A 123 9.60 8.46 29.08
N TYR A 124 10.77 9.08 29.20
CA TYR A 124 12.07 8.44 28.99
C TYR A 124 12.23 7.17 29.84
N GLN A 125 11.94 7.21 31.14
CA GLN A 125 12.08 6.03 32.00
C GLN A 125 11.14 4.88 31.59
N ARG A 126 9.88 5.19 31.20
CA ARG A 126 8.95 4.17 30.69
C ARG A 126 9.44 3.57 29.39
N ALA A 127 9.87 4.40 28.44
CA ALA A 127 10.41 3.95 27.17
C ALA A 127 11.67 3.09 27.37
N ARG A 128 12.54 3.45 28.33
CA ARG A 128 13.74 2.69 28.68
C ARG A 128 13.42 1.31 29.27
N VAL A 129 12.43 1.22 30.17
CA VAL A 129 11.97 -0.08 30.68
C VAL A 129 11.39 -0.93 29.57
N LYS A 130 10.55 -0.34 28.70
CA LYS A 130 9.93 -1.01 27.56
C LYS A 130 10.99 -1.53 26.58
N TYR A 131 11.99 -0.70 26.24
CA TYR A 131 13.13 -1.05 25.40
C TYR A 131 13.94 -2.20 26.01
N ALA A 132 14.28 -2.11 27.29
CA ALA A 132 15.06 -3.15 27.96
C ALA A 132 14.30 -4.48 28.08
N GLN A 133 12.96 -4.46 28.07
CA GLN A 133 12.11 -5.65 28.21
C GLN A 133 11.72 -6.31 26.88
N ASP A 134 11.96 -5.65 25.74
CA ASP A 134 11.58 -6.22 24.45
C ASP A 134 12.47 -7.43 24.10
N PRO A 135 11.90 -8.61 23.81
CA PRO A 135 12.66 -9.80 23.44
C PRO A 135 13.64 -9.60 22.26
N CYS A 136 13.33 -8.71 21.31
CA CYS A 136 14.22 -8.47 20.17
C CYS A 136 15.52 -7.74 20.55
N HIS A 137 15.52 -6.98 21.64
CA HIS A 137 16.71 -6.32 22.22
C HIS A 137 17.51 -7.25 23.15
N GLN A 138 16.96 -8.44 23.46
CA GLN A 138 17.55 -9.43 24.35
C GLN A 138 18.09 -10.67 23.61
N LEU A 139 18.10 -10.65 22.28
CA LEU A 139 18.55 -11.79 21.48
C LEU A 139 20.01 -12.12 21.78
N ARG A 140 20.24 -13.37 22.19
CA ARG A 140 21.58 -13.90 22.42
C ARG A 140 22.28 -14.11 21.08
N ARG A 141 23.61 -14.19 21.13
CA ARG A 141 24.44 -14.37 19.93
C ARG A 141 24.05 -15.62 19.12
N ASP A 142 23.75 -16.73 19.80
CA ASP A 142 23.30 -17.98 19.17
C ASP A 142 21.94 -17.83 18.47
N GLU A 143 21.04 -17.01 19.02
CA GLU A 143 19.75 -16.70 18.41
C GLU A 143 19.91 -15.84 17.15
N ARG A 144 20.86 -14.88 17.17
CA ARG A 144 21.22 -14.08 15.98
C ARG A 144 21.90 -14.93 14.91
N ASP A 145 22.84 -15.80 15.29
CA ASP A 145 23.48 -16.75 14.38
C ASP A 145 22.43 -17.67 13.71
N GLN A 146 21.45 -18.14 14.48
CA GLN A 146 20.35 -18.94 13.96
C GLN A 146 19.44 -18.13 13.01
N GLY A 147 19.18 -16.86 13.33
CA GLY A 147 18.48 -15.92 12.47
C GLY A 147 19.17 -15.75 11.12
N TYR A 148 20.49 -15.53 11.12
CA TYR A 148 21.28 -15.40 9.90
C TYR A 148 21.22 -16.66 9.02
N ILE A 149 21.30 -17.86 9.61
CA ILE A 149 21.15 -19.12 8.87
C ILE A 149 19.77 -19.20 8.19
N LYS A 150 18.71 -18.75 8.87
CA LYS A 150 17.35 -18.73 8.31
C LYS A 150 17.23 -17.68 7.19
N TYR A 151 17.83 -16.50 7.37
CA TYR A 151 17.95 -15.50 6.31
C TYR A 151 18.64 -16.09 5.07
N GLN A 152 19.81 -16.72 5.21
CA GLN A 152 20.55 -17.30 4.09
C GLN A 152 19.72 -18.34 3.34
N SER A 153 18.98 -19.18 4.06
CA SER A 153 18.08 -20.17 3.46
C SER A 153 16.95 -19.50 2.67
N LEU A 154 16.34 -18.45 3.21
CA LEU A 154 15.26 -17.70 2.55
C LEU A 154 15.80 -16.97 1.30
N PHE A 155 16.89 -16.23 1.46
CA PHE A 155 17.56 -15.51 0.37
C PHE A 155 17.92 -16.44 -0.78
N SER A 156 18.51 -17.60 -0.47
CA SER A 156 18.87 -18.61 -1.48
C SER A 156 17.64 -19.13 -2.24
N ALA A 157 16.52 -19.34 -1.55
CA ALA A 157 15.28 -19.78 -2.18
C ALA A 157 14.68 -18.70 -3.10
N GLN A 158 14.75 -17.43 -2.70
CA GLN A 158 14.30 -16.29 -3.52
C GLN A 158 15.19 -16.08 -4.74
N GLU A 159 16.51 -16.17 -4.59
CA GLU A 159 17.47 -16.10 -5.69
C GLU A 159 17.23 -17.17 -6.75
N GLN A 160 16.89 -18.40 -6.33
CA GLN A 160 16.52 -19.45 -7.26
C GLN A 160 15.25 -19.11 -8.05
N LEU A 161 14.23 -18.53 -7.40
CA LEU A 161 13.03 -18.07 -8.08
C LEU A 161 13.31 -16.98 -9.12
N ARG A 162 14.17 -16.01 -8.77
CA ARG A 162 14.58 -14.92 -9.69
C ARG A 162 15.30 -15.48 -10.91
N LYS A 163 16.31 -16.31 -10.70
CA LYS A 163 17.15 -16.87 -11.78
C LYS A 163 16.38 -17.75 -12.76
N GLN A 164 15.33 -18.42 -12.29
CA GLN A 164 14.55 -19.36 -13.09
C GLN A 164 13.30 -18.74 -13.73
N ASP A 165 13.02 -17.45 -13.48
CA ASP A 165 11.74 -16.80 -13.80
C ASP A 165 10.52 -17.66 -13.41
N PHE A 166 10.63 -18.37 -12.28
CA PHE A 166 9.68 -19.44 -11.93
C PHE A 166 8.30 -18.88 -11.57
N GLY A 167 8.23 -17.63 -11.14
CA GLY A 167 7.00 -17.02 -10.64
C GLY A 167 5.96 -16.76 -11.73
N ALA A 168 6.37 -16.17 -12.86
CA ALA A 168 5.45 -15.73 -13.90
C ALA A 168 4.65 -16.89 -14.54
N PRO A 169 5.26 -18.02 -14.94
CA PRO A 169 4.53 -19.16 -15.50
C PRO A 169 3.54 -19.79 -14.51
N VAL A 170 3.89 -19.81 -13.21
CA VAL A 170 3.02 -20.38 -12.16
C VAL A 170 1.81 -19.48 -11.93
N ILE A 171 1.99 -18.15 -11.89
CA ILE A 171 0.89 -17.19 -11.78
C ILE A 171 -0.05 -17.33 -12.98
N LEU A 172 0.51 -17.46 -14.19
CA LEU A 172 -0.25 -17.65 -15.42
C LEU A 172 -1.11 -18.92 -15.41
N ASP A 173 -0.52 -20.10 -15.12
CA ASP A 173 -1.26 -21.36 -15.01
C ASP A 173 -2.33 -21.27 -13.91
N ALA A 174 -1.98 -20.68 -12.76
CA ALA A 174 -2.92 -20.53 -11.66
C ALA A 174 -4.14 -19.68 -12.06
N PHE A 175 -3.95 -18.51 -12.67
CA PHE A 175 -5.05 -17.59 -12.99
C PHE A 175 -6.03 -18.21 -13.99
N SER A 176 -5.54 -19.02 -14.93
CA SER A 176 -6.39 -19.76 -15.86
C SER A 176 -7.35 -20.74 -15.17
N ARG A 177 -7.04 -21.14 -13.94
CA ARG A 177 -7.81 -22.10 -13.14
C ARG A 177 -8.54 -21.47 -11.96
N LEU A 178 -8.44 -20.15 -11.77
CA LEU A 178 -9.13 -19.42 -10.71
C LEU A 178 -10.24 -18.55 -11.32
N PRO A 179 -11.40 -19.14 -11.67
CA PRO A 179 -12.38 -18.47 -12.51
C PRO A 179 -13.05 -17.26 -11.87
N LYS A 180 -13.04 -17.15 -10.54
CA LYS A 180 -13.65 -16.04 -9.79
C LYS A 180 -12.64 -15.01 -9.29
N LEU A 181 -11.37 -15.10 -9.68
CA LEU A 181 -10.36 -14.14 -9.29
C LEU A 181 -10.67 -12.77 -9.91
N VAL A 182 -10.99 -11.80 -9.04
CA VAL A 182 -11.38 -10.43 -9.42
C VAL A 182 -10.60 -9.36 -8.67
N SER A 183 -9.81 -9.74 -7.66
CA SER A 183 -9.06 -8.78 -6.86
C SER A 183 -7.63 -9.24 -6.60
N ILE A 184 -6.69 -8.30 -6.72
CA ILE A 184 -5.27 -8.51 -6.45
C ILE A 184 -4.78 -7.40 -5.53
N SER A 185 -3.98 -7.78 -4.52
CA SER A 185 -3.27 -6.84 -3.67
C SER A 185 -1.81 -7.27 -3.47
N THR A 186 -0.90 -6.32 -3.35
CA THR A 186 0.50 -6.58 -2.98
C THR A 186 0.92 -5.74 -1.79
N SER A 187 1.88 -6.24 -1.02
CA SER A 187 2.43 -5.57 0.17
C SER A 187 3.67 -4.71 -0.08
N LEU A 188 4.22 -4.68 -1.31
CA LEU A 188 5.53 -4.07 -1.65
C LEU A 188 5.82 -2.80 -0.85
N GLY A 189 6.49 -2.89 0.30
CA GLY A 189 6.79 -1.72 1.16
C GLY A 189 5.59 -0.92 1.72
N ARG A 190 4.33 -1.35 1.53
CA ARG A 190 3.13 -0.72 2.10
C ARG A 190 2.07 -1.77 2.42
N ASN A 191 1.26 -1.52 3.46
CA ASN A 191 0.09 -2.33 3.80
C ASN A 191 0.42 -3.83 4.08
N PRO A 192 1.32 -4.15 5.02
CA PRO A 192 1.38 -5.52 5.54
C PRO A 192 -0.04 -5.89 6.01
N MET A 193 -0.61 -6.97 5.49
CA MET A 193 -1.96 -7.41 5.87
C MET A 193 -2.08 -7.51 7.41
N PRO A 194 -2.89 -6.65 8.07
CA PRO A 194 -2.95 -6.63 9.52
C PRO A 194 -3.29 -8.01 10.08
N GLY A 195 -2.43 -8.54 10.95
CA GLY A 195 -2.63 -9.85 11.58
C GLY A 195 -2.40 -11.06 10.67
N SER A 196 -1.77 -10.93 9.49
CA SER A 196 -1.34 -12.10 8.73
C SER A 196 -0.28 -12.88 9.53
N PRO A 197 -0.58 -14.09 10.03
CA PRO A 197 0.40 -14.90 10.77
C PRO A 197 1.58 -15.33 9.87
N TYR A 198 1.44 -15.16 8.56
CA TYR A 198 2.47 -15.46 7.58
C TYR A 198 3.50 -14.33 7.43
N LEU A 199 3.09 -13.06 7.60
CA LEU A 199 4.01 -11.90 7.64
C LEU A 199 5.07 -12.12 8.72
N HIS A 200 4.63 -12.59 9.90
CA HIS A 200 5.52 -12.83 11.01
C HIS A 200 6.16 -14.21 10.88
N GLY A 201 5.40 -15.26 10.58
CA GLY A 201 5.90 -16.64 10.69
C GLY A 201 7.08 -17.03 9.78
N ARG A 202 7.26 -16.45 8.58
CA ARG A 202 8.36 -16.85 7.67
C ARG A 202 9.57 -15.91 7.67
N PHE A 203 9.38 -14.63 7.91
CA PHE A 203 10.46 -13.64 7.91
C PHE A 203 11.05 -13.42 9.31
N GLN A 204 10.22 -13.50 10.36
CA GLN A 204 10.64 -13.38 11.76
C GLN A 204 11.70 -14.42 12.18
N PRO A 205 11.65 -15.70 11.76
CA PRO A 205 12.72 -16.64 12.08
C PRO A 205 14.08 -16.25 11.48
N GLY A 206 14.08 -15.47 10.40
CA GLY A 206 15.27 -14.86 9.80
C GLY A 206 15.66 -13.53 10.45
N LEU A 207 14.90 -13.04 11.44
CA LEU A 207 15.04 -11.71 12.04
C LEU A 207 14.99 -10.57 11.01
N LEU A 208 14.19 -10.74 9.96
CA LEU A 208 14.09 -9.81 8.84
C LEU A 208 12.84 -8.94 8.97
N HIS A 209 12.97 -7.66 8.62
CA HIS A 209 11.83 -6.74 8.47
C HIS A 209 11.44 -6.64 6.99
N GLN A 210 10.14 -6.58 6.73
CA GLN A 210 9.60 -6.35 5.38
C GLN A 210 9.44 -4.84 5.15
N TYR A 211 10.52 -4.13 4.83
CA TYR A 211 10.43 -2.77 4.29
C TYR A 211 10.70 -2.80 2.79
N GLY A 212 9.71 -3.28 2.04
CA GLY A 212 9.76 -3.31 0.57
C GLY A 212 10.98 -4.04 0.00
N ASP A 213 11.10 -4.01 -1.32
CA ASP A 213 12.35 -4.42 -1.95
C ASP A 213 13.41 -3.39 -1.57
N LEU A 214 14.39 -3.80 -0.75
CA LEU A 214 15.56 -2.98 -0.49
C LEU A 214 16.28 -2.72 -1.83
N VAL A 215 16.77 -1.48 -1.98
CA VAL A 215 17.54 -0.81 -3.06
C VAL A 215 18.29 -1.68 -4.09
N GLN A 216 18.66 -2.90 -3.74
CA GLN A 216 19.43 -3.79 -4.59
C GLN A 216 18.58 -4.57 -5.62
N CYS A 217 17.24 -4.52 -5.55
CA CYS A 217 16.34 -5.28 -6.44
C CYS A 217 15.68 -4.45 -7.57
N HIS A 218 16.33 -3.37 -8.04
CA HIS A 218 15.77 -2.53 -9.10
C HIS A 218 15.68 -3.24 -10.47
N PRO A 219 14.57 -3.04 -11.22
CA PRO A 219 13.39 -2.26 -10.85
C PRO A 219 12.43 -3.05 -9.94
N ALA A 220 12.28 -2.59 -8.70
CA ALA A 220 11.50 -3.23 -7.65
C ALA A 220 10.04 -3.43 -8.06
N GLY A 221 9.49 -4.62 -7.79
CA GLY A 221 8.08 -4.96 -8.06
C GLY A 221 7.64 -5.02 -9.54
N VAL A 222 8.43 -4.57 -10.51
CA VAL A 222 8.01 -4.49 -11.93
C VAL A 222 7.74 -5.86 -12.55
N PRO A 223 8.63 -6.87 -12.44
CA PRO A 223 8.33 -8.21 -12.94
C PRO A 223 7.07 -8.81 -12.32
N GLN A 224 6.83 -8.54 -11.04
CA GLN A 224 5.70 -9.06 -10.29
C GLN A 224 4.39 -8.42 -10.73
N LEU A 225 4.33 -7.08 -10.84
CA LEU A 225 3.17 -6.39 -11.40
C LEU A 225 2.86 -6.85 -12.83
N ARG A 226 3.88 -6.93 -13.69
CA ARG A 226 3.74 -7.43 -15.06
C ARG A 226 3.15 -8.85 -15.08
N SER A 227 3.69 -9.76 -14.26
CA SER A 227 3.20 -11.15 -14.15
C SER A 227 1.72 -11.22 -13.74
N LEU A 228 1.31 -10.39 -12.78
CA LEU A 228 -0.07 -10.34 -12.29
C LEU A 228 -1.03 -9.82 -13.37
N LEU A 229 -0.70 -8.70 -14.02
CA LEU A 229 -1.58 -8.08 -15.02
C LEU A 229 -1.62 -8.88 -16.32
N LEU A 230 -0.49 -9.40 -16.79
CA LEU A 230 -0.43 -10.25 -17.98
C LEU A 230 -1.08 -11.62 -17.71
N GLY A 231 -0.89 -12.17 -16.51
CA GLY A 231 -1.59 -13.38 -16.06
C GLY A 231 -3.10 -13.21 -16.09
N SER A 232 -3.58 -12.07 -15.58
CA SER A 232 -5.01 -11.72 -15.61
C SER A 232 -5.54 -11.60 -17.04
N HIS A 233 -4.83 -10.86 -17.88
CA HIS A 233 -5.18 -10.67 -19.28
C HIS A 233 -5.27 -12.01 -20.02
N HIS A 234 -4.23 -12.84 -19.93
CA HIS A 234 -4.16 -14.12 -20.60
C HIS A 234 -5.28 -15.08 -20.15
N ALA A 235 -5.58 -15.09 -18.86
CA ALA A 235 -6.67 -15.89 -18.32
C ALA A 235 -8.06 -15.29 -18.58
N GLY A 236 -8.17 -14.10 -19.18
CA GLY A 236 -9.45 -13.40 -19.38
C GLY A 236 -10.14 -13.03 -18.07
N ARG A 237 -9.38 -12.73 -17.01
CA ARG A 237 -9.94 -12.30 -15.72
C ARG A 237 -10.34 -10.82 -15.79
N GLN A 238 -11.47 -10.51 -15.17
CA GLN A 238 -12.00 -9.15 -15.08
C GLN A 238 -11.73 -8.62 -13.68
N LEU A 239 -10.56 -8.01 -13.49
CA LEU A 239 -10.20 -7.45 -12.20
C LEU A 239 -11.05 -6.22 -11.91
N THR A 240 -11.63 -6.18 -10.72
CA THR A 240 -12.39 -5.04 -10.20
C THR A 240 -11.60 -4.25 -9.15
N LYS A 241 -10.58 -4.86 -8.54
CA LYS A 241 -9.75 -4.21 -7.52
C LYS A 241 -8.27 -4.59 -7.66
N LEU A 242 -7.42 -3.58 -7.71
CA LEU A 242 -5.97 -3.69 -7.82
C LEU A 242 -5.32 -2.74 -6.81
N ILE A 243 -4.63 -3.30 -5.82
CA ILE A 243 -3.84 -2.53 -4.85
C ILE A 243 -2.40 -2.98 -4.99
N ILE A 244 -1.53 -2.08 -5.39
CA ILE A 244 -0.12 -2.37 -5.60
C ILE A 244 0.69 -1.46 -4.67
N GLY A 245 1.48 -2.08 -3.80
CA GLY A 245 2.47 -1.36 -3.01
C GLY A 245 3.55 -0.72 -3.88
N ASN A 246 4.62 -0.25 -3.26
CA ASN A 246 5.74 0.45 -3.86
C ASN A 246 6.36 -0.29 -5.06
N VAL A 247 5.89 0.04 -6.27
CA VAL A 247 6.37 -0.52 -7.54
C VAL A 247 7.14 0.55 -8.29
N ASN A 248 8.30 0.19 -8.83
CA ASN A 248 9.12 1.12 -9.58
C ASN A 248 8.41 1.61 -10.85
N TRP A 249 8.44 2.92 -11.08
CA TRP A 249 7.78 3.61 -12.20
C TRP A 249 8.10 3.03 -13.59
N GLN A 250 9.23 2.33 -13.75
CA GLN A 250 9.63 1.67 -15.00
C GLN A 250 8.63 0.60 -15.48
N PHE A 251 7.65 0.19 -14.67
CA PHE A 251 6.56 -0.66 -15.16
C PHE A 251 5.78 -0.04 -16.33
N LEU A 252 5.80 1.30 -16.45
CA LEU A 252 5.19 2.05 -17.56
C LEU A 252 5.98 1.93 -18.86
N ARG A 253 7.24 1.48 -18.83
CA ARG A 253 8.07 1.29 -20.03
C ARG A 253 7.59 0.08 -20.82
N ASP A 254 7.35 0.27 -22.11
CA ASP A 254 6.89 -0.78 -23.03
C ASP A 254 8.05 -1.57 -23.66
N GLU A 255 8.91 -2.16 -22.84
CA GLU A 255 10.11 -2.88 -23.31
C GLU A 255 9.78 -4.13 -24.13
N ALA A 256 8.53 -4.62 -24.08
CA ALA A 256 8.12 -5.89 -24.68
C ALA A 256 6.73 -5.87 -25.35
N GLY A 257 6.18 -4.69 -25.67
CA GLY A 257 4.83 -4.59 -26.26
C GLY A 257 3.72 -5.08 -25.33
N ASN A 258 3.95 -5.04 -24.02
CA ASN A 258 3.08 -5.61 -23.00
C ASN A 258 2.15 -4.56 -22.37
N ILE A 259 2.44 -3.27 -22.53
CA ILE A 259 1.67 -2.21 -21.88
C ILE A 259 0.18 -2.25 -22.26
N ASP A 260 -0.13 -2.49 -23.53
CA ASP A 260 -1.51 -2.56 -24.01
C ASP A 260 -2.27 -3.76 -23.45
N ARG A 261 -1.58 -4.89 -23.26
CA ARG A 261 -2.16 -6.08 -22.62
C ARG A 261 -2.42 -5.84 -21.14
N MET A 262 -1.51 -5.14 -20.46
CA MET A 262 -1.71 -4.74 -19.07
C MET A 262 -2.90 -3.76 -18.94
N LYS A 263 -2.99 -2.76 -19.82
CA LYS A 263 -4.12 -1.82 -19.89
C LYS A 263 -5.46 -2.56 -20.09
N GLN A 264 -5.49 -3.62 -20.91
CA GLN A 264 -6.70 -4.42 -21.10
C GLN A 264 -7.20 -5.10 -19.81
N SER A 265 -6.30 -5.45 -18.87
CA SER A 265 -6.69 -5.98 -17.56
C SER A 265 -7.36 -4.95 -16.65
N LEU A 266 -7.29 -3.66 -16.97
CA LEU A 266 -7.85 -2.57 -16.16
C LEU A 266 -9.29 -2.20 -16.57
N ARG A 267 -9.82 -2.75 -17.66
CA ARG A 267 -11.10 -2.32 -18.26
C ARG A 267 -12.31 -2.36 -17.32
N HIS A 268 -12.32 -3.28 -16.36
CA HIS A 268 -13.40 -3.45 -15.38
C HIS A 268 -12.98 -3.01 -13.97
N LEU A 269 -11.84 -2.34 -13.87
CA LEU A 269 -11.28 -1.95 -12.59
C LEU A 269 -12.09 -0.79 -12.01
N ARG A 270 -12.52 -0.98 -10.76
CA ARG A 270 -13.27 0.00 -9.97
C ARG A 270 -12.42 0.62 -8.88
N VAL A 271 -11.45 -0.14 -8.37
CA VAL A 271 -10.52 0.33 -7.33
C VAL A 271 -9.09 0.15 -7.81
N LEU A 272 -8.38 1.26 -7.93
CA LEU A 272 -6.95 1.32 -8.18
C LEU A 272 -6.26 2.02 -7.02
N ASP A 273 -5.33 1.34 -6.36
CA ASP A 273 -4.41 1.93 -5.40
C ASP A 273 -2.99 1.56 -5.83
N LEU A 274 -2.16 2.57 -6.08
CA LEU A 274 -0.84 2.39 -6.64
C LEU A 274 0.16 3.30 -5.92
N MET A 275 1.14 2.70 -5.26
CA MET A 275 2.30 3.40 -4.74
C MET A 275 3.47 3.21 -5.71
N ILE A 276 4.08 4.31 -6.15
CA ILE A 276 5.11 4.31 -7.18
C ILE A 276 6.45 4.71 -6.57
N SER A 277 7.45 3.84 -6.72
CA SER A 277 8.85 4.13 -6.35
C SER A 277 9.50 4.97 -7.43
N THR A 278 10.16 6.04 -7.00
CA THR A 278 10.94 6.95 -7.85
C THR A 278 12.44 6.62 -7.85
N ASP A 279 12.86 5.67 -7.01
CA ASP A 279 14.24 5.26 -6.74
C ASP A 279 15.07 6.32 -6.01
N TYR A 280 15.46 5.99 -4.78
CA TYR A 280 16.14 6.87 -3.80
C TYR A 280 17.46 7.51 -4.29
N TYR A 281 18.07 6.99 -5.36
CA TYR A 281 19.40 7.41 -5.85
C TYR A 281 19.38 8.14 -7.18
N ILE A 282 18.21 8.28 -7.80
CA ILE A 282 18.06 9.03 -9.05
C ILE A 282 17.54 10.43 -8.67
N ASN A 283 18.25 11.47 -9.08
CA ASN A 283 17.84 12.87 -8.84
C ASN A 283 16.35 13.03 -9.24
N ALA A 284 15.52 13.65 -8.38
CA ALA A 284 14.09 13.81 -8.65
C ALA A 284 13.85 14.61 -9.94
N ASP A 285 14.76 15.48 -10.36
CA ASP A 285 14.68 16.13 -11.67
C ASP A 285 14.77 15.10 -12.79
N VAL A 286 15.62 14.08 -12.69
CA VAL A 286 15.75 13.01 -13.69
C VAL A 286 14.50 12.12 -13.70
N VAL A 287 13.93 11.81 -12.54
CA VAL A 287 12.72 10.99 -12.44
C VAL A 287 11.49 11.77 -12.90
N ARG A 288 11.31 13.01 -12.44
CA ARG A 288 10.27 13.93 -12.90
C ARG A 288 10.36 14.09 -14.40
N PHE A 289 11.55 14.35 -14.91
CA PHE A 289 11.85 14.43 -16.33
C PHE A 289 11.59 13.12 -17.08
N GLN A 290 11.76 11.95 -16.48
CA GLN A 290 11.50 10.66 -17.14
C GLN A 290 10.05 10.20 -17.07
N ILE A 291 9.34 10.51 -15.98
CA ILE A 291 7.89 10.33 -15.83
C ILE A 291 7.15 11.34 -16.71
N SER A 292 7.67 12.58 -16.83
CA SER A 292 7.07 13.64 -17.64
C SER A 292 7.44 13.58 -19.12
N GLU A 293 8.72 13.42 -19.47
CA GLU A 293 9.24 13.54 -20.84
C GLU A 293 9.75 12.23 -21.46
N GLY A 294 9.55 11.06 -20.83
CA GLY A 294 9.73 9.76 -21.50
C GLY A 294 10.96 9.69 -22.42
N ARG A 295 12.16 10.08 -21.96
CA ARG A 295 13.37 10.07 -22.81
C ARG A 295 13.86 8.64 -23.04
N GLU A 296 13.07 7.93 -23.83
CA GLU A 296 13.38 6.97 -24.88
C GLU A 296 12.11 6.54 -25.64
N TYR A 297 10.90 6.98 -25.26
CA TYR A 297 9.65 6.82 -26.01
C TYR A 297 8.70 8.02 -25.86
N PRO A 298 8.08 8.50 -26.97
CA PRO A 298 7.22 9.69 -26.96
C PRO A 298 5.90 9.38 -26.23
N GLY A 299 5.61 10.12 -25.17
CA GLY A 299 4.31 10.10 -24.51
C GLY A 299 4.29 10.88 -23.21
N ASP A 300 4.10 12.20 -23.30
CA ASP A 300 3.61 12.99 -22.18
C ASP A 300 2.38 12.25 -21.60
N ASN A 301 2.39 11.96 -20.30
CA ASN A 301 1.27 11.33 -19.56
C ASN A 301 1.14 9.78 -19.65
N ALA A 302 2.24 9.02 -19.75
CA ALA A 302 2.20 7.55 -19.75
C ALA A 302 1.41 6.94 -18.56
N LEU A 303 1.54 7.52 -17.36
CA LEU A 303 0.80 7.09 -16.17
C LEU A 303 -0.72 7.33 -16.35
N CYS A 304 -1.10 8.52 -16.78
CA CYS A 304 -2.49 8.84 -17.09
C CYS A 304 -3.08 7.93 -18.17
N ASP A 305 -2.34 7.64 -19.25
CA ASP A 305 -2.79 6.71 -20.29
C ASP A 305 -2.94 5.27 -19.78
N PHE A 306 -2.16 4.88 -18.78
CA PHE A 306 -2.35 3.62 -18.08
C PHE A 306 -3.63 3.63 -17.24
N ILE A 307 -3.85 4.66 -16.42
CA ILE A 307 -5.03 4.76 -15.53
C ILE A 307 -6.33 4.93 -16.34
N LYS A 308 -6.32 5.69 -17.43
CA LYS A 308 -7.46 5.87 -18.35
C LYS A 308 -7.99 4.56 -18.94
N ALA A 309 -7.19 3.49 -18.92
CA ALA A 309 -7.65 2.17 -19.34
C ALA A 309 -8.67 1.53 -18.37
N ALA A 310 -8.92 2.15 -17.21
CA ALA A 310 -9.99 1.81 -16.27
C ALA A 310 -11.15 2.83 -16.35
N PRO A 311 -12.09 2.68 -17.31
CA PRO A 311 -13.22 3.61 -17.46
C PRO A 311 -14.28 3.48 -16.35
N GLU A 312 -14.34 2.34 -15.66
CA GLU A 312 -15.32 2.07 -14.59
C GLU A 312 -14.83 2.49 -13.19
N LEU A 313 -13.76 3.30 -13.12
CA LEU A 313 -13.10 3.61 -11.86
C LEU A 313 -14.03 4.34 -10.88
N GLU A 314 -14.14 3.80 -9.67
CA GLU A 314 -14.91 4.33 -8.54
C GLU A 314 -13.97 4.93 -7.47
N SER A 315 -12.76 4.39 -7.35
CA SER A 315 -11.74 4.81 -6.37
C SER A 315 -10.35 4.81 -6.99
N LEU A 316 -9.65 5.94 -6.91
CA LEU A 316 -8.28 6.13 -7.37
C LEU A 316 -7.38 6.58 -6.20
N SER A 317 -6.30 5.85 -5.93
CA SER A 317 -5.25 6.24 -4.98
C SER A 317 -3.91 6.16 -5.68
N ILE A 318 -3.18 7.28 -5.73
CA ILE A 318 -1.83 7.36 -6.30
C ILE A 318 -0.91 7.99 -5.27
N ALA A 319 0.14 7.26 -4.91
CA ALA A 319 1.15 7.70 -3.96
C ALA A 319 2.56 7.54 -4.51
N PHE A 320 3.50 8.35 -4.02
CA PHE A 320 4.93 8.22 -4.30
C PHE A 320 5.71 8.05 -2.99
N ASP A 321 6.86 7.37 -3.04
CA ASP A 321 7.61 7.00 -1.83
C ASP A 321 8.50 8.12 -1.27
N TYR A 322 9.31 8.80 -2.09
CA TYR A 322 10.18 9.88 -1.60
C TYR A 322 10.73 10.80 -2.71
N TYR A 323 11.21 11.99 -2.31
CA TYR A 323 12.05 12.87 -3.13
C TYR A 323 12.82 13.86 -2.24
N THR A 324 14.05 14.17 -2.62
CA THR A 324 14.89 15.18 -1.95
C THR A 324 14.84 16.55 -2.62
N THR A 325 14.44 16.65 -3.90
CA THR A 325 14.52 17.89 -4.70
C THR A 325 13.21 18.37 -5.34
N GLY A 326 12.10 17.66 -5.17
CA GLY A 326 10.73 18.05 -5.55
C GLY A 326 9.84 16.83 -5.88
N TYR A 327 8.51 16.96 -5.84
CA TYR A 327 7.63 15.83 -6.13
C TYR A 327 7.86 15.27 -7.54
N ALA A 328 7.71 13.95 -7.66
CA ALA A 328 8.05 13.20 -8.86
C ALA A 328 7.13 13.45 -10.06
N THR A 329 5.93 13.97 -9.82
CA THR A 329 4.95 14.21 -10.88
C THR A 329 3.98 15.32 -10.50
N ARG A 330 3.27 15.84 -11.50
CA ARG A 330 2.16 16.79 -11.34
C ARG A 330 0.82 16.07 -11.45
N LEU A 331 -0.21 16.57 -10.77
CA LEU A 331 -1.58 16.05 -10.87
C LEU A 331 -2.02 15.87 -12.33
N LYS A 332 -1.75 16.88 -13.18
CA LYS A 332 -2.10 16.84 -14.61
C LYS A 332 -1.52 15.64 -15.37
N GLN A 333 -0.36 15.13 -14.97
CA GLN A 333 0.29 13.97 -15.59
C GLN A 333 -0.30 12.63 -15.12
N ILE A 334 -1.03 12.64 -13.99
CA ILE A 334 -1.75 11.48 -13.45
C ILE A 334 -3.15 11.39 -14.05
N VAL A 335 -3.89 12.51 -14.08
CA VAL A 335 -5.32 12.51 -14.43
C VAL A 335 -5.62 13.07 -15.82
N CYS A 336 -4.73 13.89 -16.37
CA CYS A 336 -4.95 14.66 -17.59
C CYS A 336 -6.33 15.37 -17.62
N ASP A 337 -6.91 15.47 -18.81
CA ASP A 337 -8.27 15.95 -19.03
C ASP A 337 -9.35 14.86 -18.99
N HIS A 338 -9.06 13.72 -18.36
CA HIS A 338 -10.01 12.61 -18.31
C HIS A 338 -11.12 12.81 -17.26
N HIS A 339 -12.31 12.29 -17.57
CA HIS A 339 -13.47 12.24 -16.67
C HIS A 339 -13.86 10.78 -16.43
N TRP A 340 -13.81 10.34 -15.18
CA TRP A 340 -14.30 9.03 -14.77
C TRP A 340 -15.74 9.17 -14.23
N PRO A 341 -16.75 8.65 -14.94
CA PRO A 341 -18.16 8.93 -14.64
C PRO A 341 -18.65 8.36 -13.30
N ASN A 342 -17.90 7.43 -12.70
CA ASN A 342 -18.26 6.80 -11.43
C ASN A 342 -17.27 7.13 -10.31
N LEU A 343 -16.31 8.03 -10.52
CA LEU A 343 -15.25 8.28 -9.55
C LEU A 343 -15.78 9.00 -8.32
N MET A 344 -15.81 8.27 -7.19
CA MET A 344 -16.31 8.75 -5.92
C MET A 344 -15.20 9.02 -4.90
N ARG A 345 -14.05 8.38 -5.05
CA ARG A 345 -12.92 8.52 -4.12
C ARG A 345 -11.62 8.82 -4.87
N VAL A 346 -10.90 9.82 -4.40
CA VAL A 346 -9.53 10.11 -4.82
C VAL A 346 -8.62 10.28 -3.62
N GLU A 347 -7.43 9.69 -3.70
CA GLU A 347 -6.33 9.93 -2.78
C GLU A 347 -5.07 10.23 -3.58
N PHE A 348 -4.44 11.35 -3.28
CA PHE A 348 -3.16 11.73 -3.84
C PHE A 348 -2.16 11.94 -2.71
N ASP A 349 -0.97 11.38 -2.87
CA ASP A 349 0.10 11.45 -1.89
C ASP A 349 1.42 11.75 -2.59
N LYS A 350 2.11 12.79 -2.14
CA LYS A 350 3.40 13.24 -2.68
C LYS A 350 3.39 13.68 -4.13
N ILE A 351 2.56 14.67 -4.47
CA ILE A 351 2.46 15.21 -5.84
C ILE A 351 2.47 16.75 -5.89
N ASP A 352 2.95 17.28 -7.02
CA ASP A 352 2.77 18.69 -7.37
C ASP A 352 1.39 18.94 -7.98
N ALA A 353 0.82 20.13 -7.76
CA ALA A 353 -0.34 20.60 -8.50
C ALA A 353 -0.32 22.13 -8.62
N THR A 354 -0.95 22.69 -9.65
CA THR A 354 -1.33 24.12 -9.64
C THR A 354 -2.75 24.27 -9.08
N GLN A 355 -3.12 25.49 -8.67
CA GLN A 355 -4.51 25.76 -8.29
C GLN A 355 -5.48 25.48 -9.45
N THR A 356 -5.05 25.76 -10.69
CA THR A 356 -5.82 25.47 -11.91
C THR A 356 -6.00 23.97 -12.13
N ASP A 357 -4.95 23.16 -11.92
CA ASP A 357 -5.06 21.70 -12.07
C ASP A 357 -6.11 21.12 -11.11
N PHE A 358 -6.15 21.61 -9.87
CA PHE A 358 -7.19 21.23 -8.92
C PHE A 358 -8.57 21.73 -9.31
N ALA A 359 -8.70 23.00 -9.69
CA ALA A 359 -9.98 23.56 -10.11
C ALA A 359 -10.59 22.79 -11.28
N ASP A 360 -9.78 22.50 -12.30
CA ASP A 360 -10.20 21.75 -13.48
C ASP A 360 -10.61 20.31 -13.12
N PHE A 361 -9.78 19.63 -12.31
CA PHE A 361 -10.04 18.24 -11.91
C PHE A 361 -11.30 18.10 -11.05
N PHE A 362 -11.46 18.95 -10.03
CA PHE A 362 -12.57 18.88 -9.08
C PHE A 362 -13.88 19.35 -9.72
N THR A 363 -13.87 20.40 -10.53
CA THR A 363 -15.06 20.84 -11.28
C THR A 363 -15.59 19.71 -12.17
N ARG A 364 -14.68 19.00 -12.85
CA ARG A 364 -15.03 17.89 -13.74
C ARG A 364 -15.68 16.71 -13.01
N HIS A 365 -15.31 16.46 -11.75
CA HIS A 365 -15.83 15.34 -10.95
C HIS A 365 -16.78 15.77 -9.83
N ALA A 366 -17.22 17.03 -9.82
CA ALA A 366 -18.03 17.60 -8.73
C ALA A 366 -19.31 16.81 -8.45
N SER A 367 -19.92 16.25 -9.50
CA SER A 367 -21.17 15.49 -9.37
C SER A 367 -21.00 14.11 -8.72
N THR A 368 -19.81 13.49 -8.81
CA THR A 368 -19.57 12.10 -8.39
C THR A 368 -18.66 11.98 -7.17
N LEU A 369 -17.69 12.89 -7.02
CA LEU A 369 -16.66 12.79 -6.00
C LEU A 369 -17.26 13.06 -4.60
N ARG A 370 -17.02 12.14 -3.66
CA ARG A 370 -17.52 12.18 -2.28
C ARG A 370 -16.41 12.02 -1.23
N HIS A 371 -15.28 11.44 -1.62
CA HIS A 371 -14.16 11.20 -0.71
C HIS A 371 -12.87 11.78 -1.30
N LEU A 372 -12.23 12.68 -0.56
CA LEU A 372 -11.00 13.35 -0.96
C LEU A 372 -9.90 13.11 0.08
N GLY A 373 -8.78 12.52 -0.34
CA GLY A 373 -7.55 12.44 0.44
C GLY A 373 -6.42 13.18 -0.25
N LEU A 374 -5.80 14.12 0.45
CA LEU A 374 -4.63 14.86 -0.02
C LEU A 374 -3.55 14.73 1.04
N ARG A 375 -2.40 14.16 0.68
CA ARG A 375 -1.29 13.96 1.60
C ARG A 375 -0.01 14.47 0.98
N ASP A 376 0.74 15.26 1.74
CA ASP A 376 2.04 15.77 1.31
C ASP A 376 1.95 16.36 -0.11
N ILE A 377 1.18 17.44 -0.28
CA ILE A 377 0.91 18.06 -1.59
C ILE A 377 1.62 19.41 -1.68
N ARG A 378 2.20 19.74 -2.85
CA ARG A 378 2.80 21.06 -3.11
C ARG A 378 2.04 21.76 -4.20
N LEU A 379 1.54 22.93 -3.86
CA LEU A 379 1.07 23.89 -4.84
C LEU A 379 2.27 24.61 -5.46
N VAL A 380 2.40 24.46 -6.77
CA VAL A 380 3.39 25.15 -7.60
C VAL A 380 2.70 26.27 -8.37
N GLU A 381 3.46 27.32 -8.72
CA GLU A 381 3.00 28.45 -9.55
C GLU A 381 1.83 29.26 -8.92
N GLN A 382 2.10 30.46 -8.37
CA GLN A 382 1.09 31.33 -7.74
C GLN A 382 0.28 30.61 -6.65
N CYS A 383 0.98 29.97 -5.71
CA CYS A 383 0.37 29.05 -4.77
C CYS A 383 -0.39 29.78 -3.65
N GLN A 384 -1.67 29.45 -3.47
CA GLN A 384 -2.46 29.94 -2.34
C GLN A 384 -3.39 28.82 -1.85
N TRP A 385 -3.04 28.22 -0.71
CA TRP A 385 -3.82 27.10 -0.15
C TRP A 385 -5.21 27.51 0.31
N VAL A 386 -5.37 28.68 0.94
CA VAL A 386 -6.70 29.13 1.42
C VAL A 386 -7.71 29.23 0.27
N PRO A 387 -7.45 29.98 -0.81
CA PRO A 387 -8.35 30.01 -1.98
C PRO A 387 -8.54 28.66 -2.65
N THR A 388 -7.51 27.80 -2.65
CA THR A 388 -7.61 26.45 -3.20
C THR A 388 -8.60 25.61 -2.38
N LEU A 389 -8.50 25.63 -1.06
CA LEU A 389 -9.41 24.88 -0.17
C LEU A 389 -10.83 25.43 -0.19
N GLU A 390 -11.00 26.76 -0.28
CA GLU A 390 -12.30 27.41 -0.49
C GLU A 390 -12.93 26.94 -1.80
N MET A 391 -12.18 26.94 -2.91
CA MET A 391 -12.66 26.43 -4.19
C MET A 391 -13.08 24.95 -4.09
N VAL A 392 -12.30 24.10 -3.42
CA VAL A 392 -12.67 22.68 -3.22
C VAL A 392 -13.98 22.56 -2.45
N GLN A 393 -14.13 23.31 -1.36
CA GLN A 393 -15.31 23.31 -0.50
C GLN A 393 -16.56 23.82 -1.24
N GLU A 394 -16.42 24.84 -2.08
CA GLU A 394 -17.52 25.39 -2.89
C GLU A 394 -17.91 24.49 -4.06
N THR A 395 -16.94 23.75 -4.61
CA THR A 395 -17.14 22.94 -5.82
C THR A 395 -17.64 21.53 -5.49
N LEU A 396 -17.18 20.93 -4.39
CA LEU A 396 -17.44 19.52 -4.06
C LEU A 396 -18.44 19.38 -2.92
N SER A 397 -19.28 18.34 -3.00
CA SER A 397 -20.11 17.87 -1.88
C SER A 397 -19.50 16.61 -1.29
N LEU A 398 -18.54 16.78 -0.38
CA LEU A 398 -17.78 15.67 0.20
C LEU A 398 -18.52 15.04 1.39
N ASP A 399 -18.50 13.71 1.48
CA ASP A 399 -18.90 12.94 2.65
C ASP A 399 -17.72 12.79 3.64
N THR A 400 -16.50 12.67 3.10
CA THR A 400 -15.28 12.61 3.91
C THR A 400 -14.13 13.34 3.21
N ALA A 401 -13.33 14.04 3.99
CA ALA A 401 -12.05 14.58 3.54
C ALA A 401 -10.92 14.12 4.47
N THR A 402 -9.70 14.06 3.96
CA THR A 402 -8.49 13.82 4.75
C THR A 402 -7.37 14.66 4.17
N LEU A 403 -6.81 15.56 4.99
CA LEU A 403 -5.53 16.19 4.69
C LEU A 403 -4.47 15.63 5.63
N GLY A 404 -3.46 14.97 5.10
CA GLY A 404 -2.42 14.28 5.88
C GLY A 404 -1.02 14.77 5.60
N HIS A 405 -0.10 14.39 6.48
CA HIS A 405 1.32 14.75 6.48
C HIS A 405 1.59 16.25 6.45
N GLY A 406 1.66 16.88 5.28
CA GLY A 406 1.87 18.31 5.14
C GLY A 406 1.29 18.88 3.84
N ILE A 407 1.19 20.20 3.78
CA ILE A 407 0.86 20.94 2.56
C ILE A 407 1.90 22.04 2.33
N HIS A 408 2.30 22.23 1.08
CA HIS A 408 3.44 23.07 0.70
C HIS A 408 3.04 24.07 -0.38
N CYS A 409 3.66 25.23 -0.36
CA CYS A 409 3.53 26.30 -1.35
C CYS A 409 4.95 26.62 -1.83
N GLU A 410 5.20 26.68 -3.14
CA GLU A 410 6.54 26.98 -3.67
C GLU A 410 6.87 28.48 -3.63
N ASP A 411 5.93 29.36 -3.99
CA ASP A 411 6.14 30.80 -4.10
C ASP A 411 4.89 31.62 -3.68
N PRO A 412 4.91 32.27 -2.50
CA PRO A 412 6.00 32.26 -1.53
C PRO A 412 6.14 30.89 -0.83
N PRO A 413 7.36 30.50 -0.42
CA PRO A 413 7.57 29.22 0.24
C PRO A 413 6.83 29.19 1.58
N GLN A 414 5.80 28.34 1.67
CA GLN A 414 4.97 28.16 2.87
C GLN A 414 4.76 26.68 3.11
N TYR A 415 4.82 26.26 4.37
CA TYR A 415 4.65 24.88 4.76
C TYR A 415 3.78 24.77 6.01
N TRP A 416 2.87 23.80 5.99
CA TRP A 416 2.08 23.41 7.14
C TRP A 416 2.23 21.92 7.37
N THR A 417 2.72 21.54 8.55
CA THR A 417 2.68 20.15 9.03
C THR A 417 1.28 19.88 9.58
N LEU A 418 0.64 18.83 9.07
CA LEU A 418 -0.73 18.43 9.40
C LEU A 418 -0.80 17.11 10.19
N GLU A 419 0.30 16.37 10.29
CA GLU A 419 0.39 15.21 11.18
C GLU A 419 1.46 15.45 12.25
N ALA A 420 1.26 14.81 13.40
CA ALA A 420 2.33 14.60 14.36
C ALA A 420 3.45 13.85 13.65
N ASN A 421 4.71 14.28 13.82
CA ASN A 421 5.79 13.45 13.36
C ASN A 421 5.81 12.21 14.27
N ASP A 422 5.35 11.06 13.77
CA ASP A 422 5.57 9.77 14.47
C ASP A 422 7.09 9.49 14.69
N PHE A 423 7.94 10.28 14.03
CA PHE A 423 9.37 10.34 14.22
C PHE A 423 9.73 11.53 15.11
N GLU A 424 9.77 11.23 16.41
CA GLU A 424 10.45 12.00 17.47
C GLU A 424 9.61 13.11 18.13
N ASP A 425 9.34 12.86 19.42
CA ASP A 425 8.88 13.75 20.49
C ASP A 425 7.35 14.01 20.66
N ASP A 426 6.80 13.44 21.75
CA ASP A 426 5.45 13.71 22.34
C ASP A 426 5.29 15.18 22.81
N ASP A 427 5.64 16.15 21.97
CA ASP A 427 5.50 17.58 22.22
C ASP A 427 4.08 18.07 21.89
N GLU A 428 3.66 19.20 22.47
CA GLU A 428 2.33 19.80 22.22
C GLU A 428 2.08 20.12 20.73
N GLU A 429 3.14 20.21 19.93
CA GLU A 429 3.12 20.45 18.48
C GLU A 429 2.51 19.28 17.69
N ASP A 430 2.68 18.04 18.16
CA ASP A 430 2.14 16.83 17.55
C ASP A 430 0.61 16.71 17.73
N ALA A 431 0.11 17.10 18.89
CA ALA A 431 -1.33 17.22 19.11
C ALA A 431 -1.93 18.29 18.18
N GLN A 432 -1.20 19.38 17.95
CA GLN A 432 -1.65 20.50 17.13
C GLN A 432 -1.72 20.17 15.62
N GLY A 433 -0.79 19.34 15.10
CA GLY A 433 -0.82 18.82 13.73
C GLY A 433 -2.11 18.04 13.48
N ASN A 434 -2.35 16.99 14.27
CA ASN A 434 -3.54 16.14 14.15
C ASN A 434 -4.86 16.94 14.32
N ILE A 435 -4.89 17.92 15.23
CA ILE A 435 -6.02 18.85 15.38
C ILE A 435 -6.23 19.67 14.10
N THR A 436 -5.15 20.15 13.48
CA THR A 436 -5.23 20.99 12.27
C THR A 436 -5.66 20.18 11.04
N SER A 437 -5.12 18.97 10.84
CA SER A 437 -5.61 18.02 9.83
C SER A 437 -7.11 17.75 9.96
N LYS A 438 -7.56 17.43 11.18
CA LYS A 438 -8.98 17.17 11.45
C LYS A 438 -9.86 18.41 11.24
N ALA A 439 -9.38 19.59 11.63
CA ALA A 439 -10.11 20.84 11.42
C ALA A 439 -10.25 21.17 9.93
N LEU A 440 -9.19 21.00 9.13
CA LEU A 440 -9.22 21.21 7.68
C LEU A 440 -10.13 20.19 6.99
N SER A 441 -10.06 18.93 7.41
CA SER A 441 -10.92 17.86 6.91
C SER A 441 -12.39 18.15 7.20
N ASN A 442 -12.71 18.61 8.42
CA ASN A 442 -14.07 19.04 8.78
C ASN A 442 -14.52 20.26 7.98
N TYR A 443 -13.63 21.25 7.76
CA TYR A 443 -13.93 22.44 6.95
C TYR A 443 -14.30 22.06 5.51
N LEU A 444 -13.57 21.15 4.86
CA LEU A 444 -13.88 20.71 3.50
C LEU A 444 -15.24 20.00 3.39
N VAL A 445 -15.69 19.31 4.45
CA VAL A 445 -16.96 18.57 4.46
C VAL A 445 -18.14 19.44 4.88
N HIS A 446 -17.94 20.32 5.87
CA HIS A 446 -19.01 21.04 6.54
C HIS A 446 -19.01 22.56 6.27
N GLY A 447 -17.99 23.08 5.60
CA GLY A 447 -17.77 24.52 5.40
C GLY A 447 -17.35 25.24 6.68
N GLY A 448 -17.54 26.56 6.71
CA GLY A 448 -17.18 27.44 7.83
C GLY A 448 -15.99 28.33 7.51
N SER A 449 -15.27 28.77 8.54
CA SER A 449 -14.03 29.53 8.37
C SER A 449 -12.86 28.57 8.12
N CYS A 450 -12.02 28.87 7.12
CA CYS A 450 -10.84 28.07 6.83
C CYS A 450 -9.86 28.09 8.02
N PRO A 451 -9.49 26.93 8.61
CA PRO A 451 -8.61 26.87 9.78
C PRO A 451 -7.20 27.44 9.58
N LEU A 452 -6.78 27.70 8.34
CA LEU A 452 -5.49 28.36 8.05
C LEU A 452 -5.54 29.88 8.26
N LEU A 453 -6.73 30.46 8.47
CA LEU A 453 -6.91 31.90 8.71
C LEU A 453 -6.85 32.28 10.20
N ASP A 454 -6.89 31.29 11.11
CA ASP A 454 -6.85 31.56 12.55
C ASP A 454 -5.47 32.13 12.96
N GLU A 455 -5.46 33.24 13.71
CA GLU A 455 -4.30 34.10 14.05
C GLU A 455 -3.14 33.43 14.85
N GLY A 456 -3.11 32.11 14.96
CA GLY A 456 -2.01 31.34 15.58
C GLY A 456 -1.38 30.28 14.67
N LYS A 457 -1.90 30.07 13.45
CA LYS A 457 -1.45 29.01 12.52
C LYS A 457 -0.72 29.63 11.33
N HIS A 458 0.38 30.32 11.60
CA HIS A 458 1.24 30.81 10.54
C HIS A 458 1.99 29.64 9.89
N PRO A 459 2.20 29.66 8.56
CA PRO A 459 3.05 28.68 7.91
C PRO A 459 4.44 28.72 8.56
N ASN A 460 5.00 27.55 8.81
CA ASN A 460 6.40 27.45 9.21
C ASN A 460 7.22 28.07 8.08
N GLN A 461 7.98 29.12 8.37
CA GLN A 461 8.92 29.66 7.41
C GLN A 461 9.96 28.58 7.16
N CYS A 462 10.01 28.03 5.93
CA CYS A 462 10.99 27.02 5.53
C CYS A 462 12.41 27.58 5.71
N LEU A 463 13.02 27.34 6.87
CA LEU A 463 14.43 27.60 7.12
C LEU A 463 15.27 26.53 6.41
N GLY A 464 15.48 26.71 5.10
CA GLY A 464 16.66 26.17 4.40
C GLY A 464 16.71 24.68 4.05
N LEU A 465 15.66 23.88 4.22
CA LEU A 465 15.70 22.44 3.93
C LEU A 465 15.49 22.03 2.46
N PHE A 466 15.23 22.97 1.54
CA PHE A 466 14.95 22.69 0.12
C PHE A 466 15.85 23.46 -0.86
N ARG A 467 17.13 23.66 -0.55
CA ARG A 467 18.12 24.15 -1.53
C ARG A 467 19.05 23.08 -2.04
#